data_AF-A0A1J4K5Y2-F1
#
_entry.id   AF-A0A1J4K5Y2-F1
#
_cell.length_a   1.000
_cell.length_b   1.000
_cell.length_c   1.000
_cell.angle_alpha   90.00
_cell.angle_beta   90.00
_cell.angle_gamma   90.00
#
_symmetry.space_group_name_H-M   'P 1'
#
loop_
_entity.id
_entity.type
_entity.pdbx_description
1 polymer ?
#
loop_
_entity_poly.entity_id
_entity_poly.type
_entity_poly.pdbx_seq_one_letter_code
_entity_poly.pdbx_strand_id
1 'polypeptide(L)'
;MKLMKGETIEIDKDLRAYLMEVNLKLGNVELASHLISETTTEININNAIERLQYKSISGVDFKSEIDFIASNFEAFSNESYQKLDQNLLEMILTSSSFRIESEDSFYEKIKHFQNHGSLSDELFYFMVQYVRCEYLNKEDNLNDYLSLLESHKELFWNSSLIWDSIRSRLLNRPNYYLYSKAKQRHHVIDHFSTKDGNVFKELTKKSKDGKNPLESEEMSISSSYGLISAKHLIPGNSVSTIIKKGSYQYPWILVDLKNRKIKLNDFHVVTQYNHYITHEIVEGSNDCQSWTLLKERKIERSQYYGTKIYIDKRSNFEENALYRYIRLSVKRIYDDYGSDIEFLTVRSITITGELFTY
;
A
#
# COMPACT_ATOMS: atom_id res chain seq x y z
N MET A 1 -25.18 -34.08 -6.19
CA MET A 1 -26.20 -34.75 -5.34
C MET A 1 -25.66 -35.38 -4.05
N LYS A 2 -24.33 -35.46 -3.83
CA LYS A 2 -23.74 -36.05 -2.61
C LYS A 2 -24.07 -35.28 -1.31
N LEU A 3 -23.98 -33.94 -1.35
CA LEU A 3 -24.36 -33.04 -0.25
C LEU A 3 -25.80 -33.25 0.23
N MET A 4 -26.75 -33.44 -0.71
CA MET A 4 -28.16 -33.68 -0.38
C MET A 4 -28.41 -35.07 0.26
N LYS A 5 -27.43 -35.97 0.20
CA LYS A 5 -27.49 -37.30 0.82
C LYS A 5 -26.75 -37.36 2.17
N GLY A 6 -26.21 -36.23 2.64
CA GLY A 6 -25.40 -36.19 3.87
C GLY A 6 -24.00 -36.79 3.72
N GLU A 7 -23.52 -36.96 2.48
CA GLU A 7 -22.15 -37.43 2.23
C GLU A 7 -21.15 -36.27 2.37
N THR A 8 -20.00 -36.53 3.01
CA THR A 8 -18.89 -35.57 3.11
C THR A 8 -18.26 -35.34 1.74
N ILE A 9 -18.00 -34.08 1.39
CA ILE A 9 -17.32 -33.69 0.15
C ILE A 9 -16.03 -32.95 0.51
N GLU A 10 -14.92 -33.33 -0.12
CA GLU A 10 -13.70 -32.52 -0.07
C GLU A 10 -13.84 -31.30 -0.98
N ILE A 11 -13.66 -30.10 -0.42
CA ILE A 11 -13.87 -28.83 -1.12
C ILE A 11 -12.52 -28.31 -1.61
N ASP A 12 -12.24 -28.48 -2.91
CA ASP A 12 -11.13 -27.79 -3.57
C ASP A 12 -11.46 -26.31 -3.85
N LYS A 13 -10.49 -25.54 -4.36
CA LYS A 13 -10.67 -24.09 -4.65
C LYS A 13 -11.72 -23.80 -5.73
N ASP A 14 -11.77 -24.62 -6.78
CA ASP A 14 -12.66 -24.39 -7.93
C ASP A 14 -14.10 -24.81 -7.59
N LEU A 15 -14.23 -25.95 -6.91
CA LEU A 15 -15.47 -26.44 -6.32
C LEU A 15 -16.00 -25.47 -5.25
N ARG A 16 -15.13 -24.77 -4.52
CA ARG A 16 -15.55 -23.74 -3.57
C ARG A 16 -16.21 -22.55 -4.26
N ALA A 17 -15.58 -22.00 -5.30
CA ALA A 17 -16.18 -20.90 -6.06
C ALA A 17 -17.55 -21.30 -6.63
N TYR A 18 -17.65 -22.53 -7.14
CA TYR A 18 -18.90 -23.11 -7.60
C TYR A 18 -19.93 -23.30 -6.48
N LEU A 19 -19.53 -23.85 -5.33
CA LEU A 19 -20.40 -24.03 -4.17
C LEU A 19 -20.88 -22.70 -3.60
N MET A 20 -20.05 -21.66 -3.65
CA MET A 20 -20.44 -20.30 -3.27
C MET A 20 -21.51 -19.75 -4.21
N GLU A 21 -21.36 -19.91 -5.53
CA GLU A 21 -22.37 -19.48 -6.51
C GLU A 21 -23.69 -20.27 -6.38
N VAL A 22 -23.60 -21.58 -6.19
CA VAL A 22 -24.77 -22.44 -5.95
C VAL A 22 -25.44 -22.04 -4.64
N ASN A 23 -24.66 -21.76 -3.60
CA ASN A 23 -25.20 -21.36 -2.32
C ASN A 23 -25.95 -20.03 -2.39
N LEU A 24 -25.39 -19.05 -3.10
CA LEU A 24 -26.04 -17.77 -3.39
C LEU A 24 -27.43 -17.96 -4.02
N LYS A 25 -27.56 -18.90 -4.96
CA LYS A 25 -28.84 -19.20 -5.62
C LYS A 25 -29.81 -19.99 -4.75
N LEU A 26 -29.31 -20.83 -3.85
CA LEU A 26 -30.12 -21.70 -2.99
C LEU A 26 -30.49 -21.05 -1.65
N GLY A 27 -29.82 -19.96 -1.25
CA GLY A 27 -30.04 -19.29 0.03
C GLY A 27 -29.69 -20.14 1.24
N ASN A 28 -28.76 -21.10 1.12
CA ASN A 28 -28.39 -22.00 2.23
C ASN A 28 -27.34 -21.32 3.14
N VAL A 29 -27.85 -20.56 4.11
CA VAL A 29 -27.04 -19.80 5.08
C VAL A 29 -26.08 -20.70 5.89
N GLU A 30 -26.44 -21.96 6.15
CA GLU A 30 -25.60 -22.91 6.89
C GLU A 30 -24.35 -23.29 6.10
N LEU A 31 -24.51 -23.69 4.82
CA LEU A 31 -23.39 -23.94 3.93
C LEU A 31 -22.53 -22.67 3.75
N ALA A 32 -23.17 -21.49 3.77
CA ALA A 32 -22.47 -20.22 3.70
C ALA A 32 -21.54 -20.02 4.88
N SER A 33 -22.09 -20.18 6.08
CA SER A 33 -21.34 -20.04 7.32
C SER A 33 -20.17 -21.03 7.39
N HIS A 34 -20.36 -22.25 6.88
CA HIS A 34 -19.33 -23.29 6.87
C HIS A 34 -18.21 -23.02 5.86
N LEU A 35 -18.56 -22.54 4.66
CA LEU A 35 -17.57 -22.14 3.66
C LEU A 35 -16.74 -20.93 4.12
N ILE A 36 -17.36 -19.99 4.86
CA ILE A 36 -16.67 -18.83 5.44
C ILE A 36 -15.81 -19.25 6.65
N SER A 37 -16.31 -20.13 7.51
CA SER A 37 -15.62 -20.53 8.75
C SER A 37 -14.42 -21.44 8.47
N GLU A 38 -14.48 -22.32 7.47
CA GLU A 38 -13.31 -23.06 7.01
C GLU A 38 -12.28 -22.17 6.30
N THR A 39 -12.69 -21.01 5.79
CA THR A 39 -11.77 -19.96 5.32
C THR A 39 -11.23 -19.07 6.45
N THR A 40 -10.87 -19.64 7.60
CA THR A 40 -10.06 -19.00 8.68
C THR A 40 -8.69 -18.48 8.23
N THR A 41 -8.49 -18.15 6.97
CA THR A 41 -7.52 -17.13 6.58
C THR A 41 -7.97 -15.78 7.11
N GLU A 42 -7.06 -15.09 7.79
CA GLU A 42 -7.20 -13.71 8.22
C GLU A 42 -7.71 -12.82 7.07
N ILE A 43 -8.51 -11.79 7.43
CA ILE A 43 -8.99 -10.79 6.46
C ILE A 43 -7.76 -10.06 5.91
N ASN A 44 -7.64 -9.99 4.59
CA ASN A 44 -6.54 -9.33 3.89
C ASN A 44 -7.07 -8.62 2.63
N ILE A 45 -6.21 -7.80 2.01
CA ILE A 45 -6.56 -6.96 0.86
C ILE A 45 -7.10 -7.78 -0.32
N ASN A 46 -6.67 -9.03 -0.47
CA ASN A 46 -7.07 -9.87 -1.61
C ASN A 46 -8.42 -10.55 -1.40
N ASN A 47 -8.85 -10.77 -0.15
CA ASN A 47 -10.09 -11.51 0.15
C ASN A 47 -11.21 -10.66 0.77
N ALA A 48 -10.92 -9.44 1.25
CA ALA A 48 -11.87 -8.68 2.06
C ALA A 48 -13.15 -8.30 1.30
N ILE A 49 -13.04 -7.84 0.05
CA ILE A 49 -14.20 -7.40 -0.75
C ILE A 49 -15.12 -8.58 -1.10
N GLU A 50 -14.55 -9.70 -1.54
CA GLU A 50 -15.33 -10.91 -1.85
C GLU A 50 -16.05 -11.44 -0.60
N ARG A 51 -15.35 -11.46 0.54
CA ARG A 51 -15.95 -11.82 1.84
C ARG A 51 -17.08 -10.88 2.24
N LEU A 52 -16.91 -9.58 2.04
CA LEU A 52 -17.91 -8.57 2.35
C LEU A 52 -19.19 -8.81 1.54
N GLN A 53 -19.07 -8.95 0.22
CA GLN A 53 -20.22 -9.22 -0.66
C GLN A 53 -20.94 -10.50 -0.25
N TYR A 54 -20.19 -11.56 0.03
CA TYR A 54 -20.76 -12.85 0.38
C TYR A 54 -21.52 -12.80 1.70
N LYS A 55 -20.94 -12.19 2.73
CA LYS A 55 -21.60 -12.02 4.04
C LYS A 55 -22.81 -11.11 3.94
N SER A 56 -22.74 -10.05 3.13
CA SER A 56 -23.86 -9.16 2.86
C SER A 56 -25.06 -9.92 2.30
N ILE A 57 -24.86 -10.73 1.25
CA ILE A 57 -25.93 -11.52 0.64
C ILE A 57 -26.44 -12.63 1.59
N SER A 58 -25.54 -13.20 2.40
CA SER A 58 -25.89 -14.26 3.36
C SER A 58 -26.56 -13.73 4.64
N GLY A 59 -26.66 -12.41 4.84
CA GLY A 59 -27.20 -11.80 6.06
C GLY A 59 -26.36 -12.07 7.32
N VAL A 60 -25.08 -12.40 7.16
CA VAL A 60 -24.14 -12.65 8.27
C VAL A 60 -23.48 -11.33 8.66
N ASP A 61 -23.12 -11.14 9.93
CA ASP A 61 -22.39 -9.94 10.34
C ASP A 61 -21.06 -9.76 9.58
N PHE A 62 -20.95 -8.62 8.90
CA PHE A 62 -19.83 -8.23 8.05
C PHE A 62 -19.16 -6.92 8.52
N LYS A 63 -19.45 -6.48 9.74
CA LYS A 63 -18.85 -5.27 10.30
C LYS A 63 -17.32 -5.31 10.30
N SER A 64 -16.71 -6.45 10.63
CA SER A 64 -15.26 -6.63 10.61
C SER A 64 -14.64 -6.40 9.23
N GLU A 65 -15.33 -6.85 8.17
CA GLU A 65 -14.89 -6.66 6.79
C GLU A 65 -15.02 -5.20 6.36
N ILE A 66 -16.13 -4.53 6.73
CA ILE A 66 -16.30 -3.09 6.50
C ILE A 66 -15.19 -2.30 7.19
N ASP A 67 -14.94 -2.56 8.47
CA ASP A 67 -13.92 -1.86 9.24
C ASP A 67 -12.52 -2.08 8.66
N PHE A 68 -12.21 -3.31 8.22
CA PHE A 68 -10.94 -3.62 7.58
C PHE A 68 -10.77 -2.93 6.22
N ILE A 69 -11.82 -2.91 5.40
CA ILE A 69 -11.79 -2.25 4.08
C ILE A 69 -11.67 -0.74 4.27
N ALA A 70 -12.44 -0.17 5.20
CA ALA A 70 -12.41 1.24 5.53
C ALA A 70 -11.03 1.67 6.03
N SER A 71 -10.36 0.89 6.89
CA SER A 71 -9.03 1.21 7.39
C SER A 71 -7.92 1.09 6.34
N ASN A 72 -8.16 0.31 5.28
CA ASN A 72 -7.20 0.06 4.20
C ASN A 72 -7.72 0.59 2.85
N PHE A 73 -8.59 1.59 2.84
CA PHE A 73 -9.34 2.00 1.64
C PHE A 73 -8.42 2.29 0.44
N GLU A 74 -7.28 2.91 0.69
CA GLU A 74 -6.29 3.28 -0.32
C GLU A 74 -5.50 2.09 -0.88
N ALA A 75 -5.45 0.96 -0.16
CA ALA A 75 -4.70 -0.22 -0.57
C ALA A 75 -5.47 -1.09 -1.60
N PHE A 76 -6.79 -0.97 -1.68
CA PHE A 76 -7.58 -1.71 -2.66
C PHE A 76 -7.51 -1.07 -4.05
N SER A 77 -7.48 -1.94 -5.05
CA SER A 77 -7.52 -1.54 -6.46
C SER A 77 -8.90 -0.98 -6.83
N ASN A 78 -8.92 -0.17 -7.87
CA ASN A 78 -10.14 0.51 -8.29
C ASN A 78 -11.21 -0.48 -8.80
N GLU A 79 -10.79 -1.54 -9.48
CA GLU A 79 -11.65 -2.61 -10.00
C GLU A 79 -12.34 -3.39 -8.89
N SER A 80 -11.74 -3.43 -7.70
CA SER A 80 -12.28 -4.16 -6.58
C SER A 80 -13.53 -3.47 -6.01
N TYR A 81 -13.57 -2.13 -6.01
CA TYR A 81 -14.72 -1.35 -5.55
C TYR A 81 -15.92 -1.40 -6.51
N GLN A 82 -15.70 -1.63 -7.81
CA GLN A 82 -16.77 -1.76 -8.80
C GLN A 82 -17.70 -2.94 -8.54
N LYS A 83 -17.22 -3.93 -7.78
CA LYS A 83 -17.99 -5.11 -7.43
C LYS A 83 -18.98 -4.82 -6.30
N LEU A 84 -18.75 -3.79 -5.49
CA LEU A 84 -19.59 -3.46 -4.35
C LEU A 84 -20.86 -2.75 -4.80
N ASP A 85 -21.95 -3.03 -4.11
CA ASP A 85 -23.17 -2.24 -4.25
C ASP A 85 -22.99 -0.86 -3.56
N GLN A 86 -23.87 0.07 -3.92
CA GLN A 86 -23.84 1.43 -3.36
C GLN A 86 -23.99 1.42 -1.84
N ASN A 87 -24.84 0.55 -1.30
CA ASN A 87 -25.09 0.46 0.14
C ASN A 87 -23.83 0.03 0.91
N LEU A 88 -23.09 -0.98 0.43
CA LEU A 88 -21.85 -1.40 1.08
C LEU A 88 -20.77 -0.33 0.97
N LEU A 89 -20.68 0.38 -0.16
CA LEU A 89 -19.74 1.49 -0.29
C LEU A 89 -20.06 2.63 0.68
N GLU A 90 -21.34 2.98 0.82
CA GLU A 90 -21.81 3.94 1.83
C GLU A 90 -21.43 3.49 3.24
N MET A 91 -21.60 2.21 3.58
CA MET A 91 -21.18 1.67 4.88
C MET A 91 -19.66 1.75 5.10
N ILE A 92 -18.85 1.61 4.04
CA ILE A 92 -17.39 1.77 4.11
C ILE A 92 -17.03 3.24 4.37
N LEU A 93 -17.60 4.18 3.61
CA LEU A 93 -17.30 5.62 3.72
C LEU A 93 -17.80 6.22 5.05
N THR A 94 -18.87 5.67 5.61
CA THR A 94 -19.44 6.10 6.90
C THR A 94 -18.83 5.38 8.10
N SER A 95 -17.97 4.38 7.89
CA SER A 95 -17.31 3.67 8.98
C SER A 95 -16.39 4.60 9.76
N SER A 96 -16.42 4.46 11.10
CA SER A 96 -15.45 5.13 11.97
C SER A 96 -14.01 4.69 11.73
N SER A 97 -13.81 3.57 11.03
CA SER A 97 -12.49 3.04 10.68
C SER A 97 -11.97 3.59 9.35
N PHE A 98 -12.74 4.44 8.65
CA PHE A 98 -12.39 4.94 7.33
C PHE A 98 -11.11 5.79 7.35
N ARG A 99 -10.14 5.37 6.54
CA ARG A 99 -8.80 5.97 6.45
C ARG A 99 -8.40 6.23 5.01
N ILE A 100 -7.89 7.44 4.79
CA ILE A 100 -7.38 7.91 3.50
C ILE A 100 -5.99 8.53 3.65
N GLU A 101 -5.22 8.57 2.56
CA GLU A 101 -3.88 9.17 2.55
C GLU A 101 -3.94 10.69 2.65
N SER A 102 -4.84 11.28 1.85
CA SER A 102 -5.16 12.70 1.86
C SER A 102 -6.50 12.89 1.13
N GLU A 103 -7.17 14.02 1.36
CA GLU A 103 -8.36 14.36 0.57
C GLU A 103 -8.03 14.53 -0.93
N ASP A 104 -6.82 14.99 -1.26
CA ASP A 104 -6.36 15.07 -2.65
C ASP A 104 -6.28 13.69 -3.30
N SER A 105 -5.69 12.70 -2.62
CA SER A 105 -5.60 11.31 -3.09
C SER A 105 -6.98 10.68 -3.25
N PHE A 106 -7.85 10.88 -2.25
CA PHE A 106 -9.21 10.38 -2.29
C PHE A 106 -10.00 10.97 -3.47
N TYR A 107 -9.89 12.28 -3.70
CA TYR A 107 -10.56 12.95 -4.82
C TYR A 107 -10.02 12.48 -6.18
N GLU A 108 -8.70 12.32 -6.32
CA GLU A 108 -8.09 11.75 -7.53
C GLU A 108 -8.58 10.33 -7.81
N LYS A 109 -8.72 9.51 -6.76
CA LYS A 109 -9.28 8.16 -6.86
C LYS A 109 -10.74 8.18 -7.34
N ILE A 110 -11.56 9.09 -6.80
CA ILE A 110 -12.95 9.29 -7.24
C ILE A 110 -13.02 9.68 -8.73
N LYS A 111 -12.16 10.60 -9.19
CA LYS A 111 -12.10 10.97 -10.61
C LYS A 111 -11.63 9.84 -11.51
N HIS A 112 -10.65 9.05 -11.04
CA HIS A 112 -10.20 7.88 -11.77
C HIS A 112 -11.35 6.90 -12.03
N PHE A 113 -12.23 6.72 -11.05
CA PHE A 113 -13.41 5.87 -11.21
C PHE A 113 -14.38 6.38 -12.28
N GLN A 114 -14.61 7.69 -12.35
CA GLN A 114 -15.47 8.31 -13.37
C GLN A 114 -14.90 8.12 -14.78
N ASN A 115 -13.62 8.45 -14.97
CA ASN A 115 -12.98 8.45 -16.28
C ASN A 115 -12.88 7.05 -16.93
N HIS A 116 -12.83 5.99 -16.12
CA HIS A 116 -12.77 4.61 -16.61
C HIS A 116 -14.16 3.97 -16.77
N GLY A 117 -15.24 4.77 -16.72
CA GLY A 117 -16.63 4.30 -16.86
C GLY A 117 -17.02 3.25 -15.82
N SER A 118 -16.33 3.27 -14.68
CA SER A 118 -16.32 2.19 -13.69
C SER A 118 -17.37 2.39 -12.59
N LEU A 119 -17.92 3.60 -12.47
CA LEU A 119 -18.99 3.92 -11.54
C LEU A 119 -20.18 4.51 -12.30
N SER A 120 -21.39 4.29 -11.76
CA SER A 120 -22.54 5.09 -12.14
C SER A 120 -22.32 6.54 -11.70
N ASP A 121 -22.90 7.48 -12.46
CA ASP A 121 -22.84 8.91 -12.11
C ASP A 121 -23.39 9.16 -10.70
N GLU A 122 -24.44 8.42 -10.30
CA GLU A 122 -25.02 8.49 -8.95
C GLU A 122 -24.00 8.15 -7.86
N LEU A 123 -23.23 7.08 -8.04
CA LEU A 123 -22.23 6.65 -7.07
C LEU A 123 -21.04 7.61 -7.03
N PHE A 124 -20.64 8.15 -8.19
CA PHE A 124 -19.64 9.22 -8.27
C PHE A 124 -20.07 10.45 -7.46
N TYR A 125 -21.27 10.98 -7.70
CA TYR A 125 -21.77 12.15 -6.96
C TYR A 125 -21.95 11.86 -5.47
N PHE A 126 -22.35 10.64 -5.11
CA PHE A 126 -22.39 10.21 -3.71
C PHE A 126 -21.01 10.28 -3.06
N MET A 127 -19.98 9.71 -3.68
CA MET A 127 -18.60 9.75 -3.15
C MET A 127 -18.05 11.18 -3.05
N VAL A 128 -18.33 12.04 -4.04
CA VAL A 128 -17.91 13.45 -4.05
C VAL A 128 -18.42 14.20 -2.81
N GLN A 129 -19.60 13.87 -2.29
CA GLN A 129 -20.14 14.50 -1.08
C GLN A 129 -19.34 14.19 0.18
N TYR A 130 -18.56 13.10 0.19
CA TYR A 130 -17.71 12.75 1.32
C TYR A 130 -16.36 13.50 1.28
N VAL A 131 -15.98 14.07 0.14
CA VAL A 131 -14.72 14.82 0.02
C VAL A 131 -14.77 16.08 0.90
N ARG A 132 -13.79 16.21 1.78
CA ARG A 132 -13.65 17.37 2.66
C ARG A 132 -12.81 18.43 1.97
N CYS A 133 -13.48 19.30 1.23
CA CYS A 133 -12.84 20.37 0.47
C CYS A 133 -12.00 21.30 1.34
N GLU A 134 -12.24 21.40 2.66
CA GLU A 134 -11.36 22.15 3.57
C GLU A 134 -9.92 21.61 3.66
N TYR A 135 -9.69 20.35 3.27
CA TYR A 135 -8.36 19.75 3.30
C TYR A 135 -7.80 19.36 1.92
N LEU A 136 -8.45 19.77 0.83
CA LEU A 136 -7.86 19.76 -0.51
C LEU A 136 -6.72 20.79 -0.57
N ASN A 137 -5.49 20.32 -0.77
CA ASN A 137 -4.30 21.17 -0.77
C ASN A 137 -3.85 21.53 -2.18
N LYS A 138 -4.05 20.64 -3.18
CA LYS A 138 -3.70 20.96 -4.56
C LYS A 138 -4.73 21.93 -5.14
N GLU A 139 -4.23 23.07 -5.62
CA GLU A 139 -5.07 24.13 -6.19
C GLU A 139 -5.88 23.62 -7.39
N ASP A 140 -5.27 22.80 -8.24
CA ASP A 140 -5.95 22.18 -9.40
C ASP A 140 -7.13 21.29 -8.96
N ASN A 141 -6.94 20.45 -7.94
CA ASN A 141 -8.01 19.59 -7.43
C ASN A 141 -9.13 20.40 -6.77
N LEU A 142 -8.80 21.47 -6.06
CA LEU A 142 -9.79 22.35 -5.46
C LEU A 142 -10.62 23.07 -6.53
N ASN A 143 -9.96 23.66 -7.53
CA ASN A 143 -10.64 24.38 -8.59
C ASN A 143 -11.56 23.45 -9.38
N ASP A 144 -11.06 22.27 -9.72
CA ASP A 144 -11.81 21.21 -10.39
C ASP A 144 -13.02 20.74 -9.55
N TYR A 145 -12.83 20.51 -8.24
CA TYR A 145 -13.93 20.18 -7.32
C TYR A 145 -14.99 21.27 -7.27
N LEU A 146 -14.60 22.54 -7.18
CA LEU A 146 -15.53 23.67 -7.16
C LEU A 146 -16.28 23.81 -8.50
N SER A 147 -15.59 23.64 -9.62
CA SER A 147 -16.23 23.64 -10.95
C SER A 147 -17.23 22.48 -11.11
N LEU A 148 -16.93 21.31 -10.53
CA LEU A 148 -17.84 20.17 -10.51
C LEU A 148 -19.12 20.50 -9.72
N LEU A 149 -18.98 21.11 -8.55
CA LEU A 149 -20.10 21.55 -7.71
C LEU A 149 -20.97 22.60 -8.42
N GLU A 150 -20.34 23.56 -9.10
CA GLU A 150 -21.05 24.59 -9.85
C GLU A 150 -21.86 23.98 -11.01
N SER A 151 -21.22 23.07 -11.76
CA SER A 151 -21.85 22.40 -12.92
C SER A 151 -23.04 21.52 -12.54
N HIS A 152 -23.03 20.98 -11.32
CA HIS A 152 -24.06 20.06 -10.82
C HIS A 152 -24.76 20.57 -9.55
N LYS A 153 -24.93 21.89 -9.44
CA LYS A 153 -25.47 22.55 -8.24
C LYS A 153 -26.77 21.94 -7.71
N GLU A 154 -27.66 21.51 -8.59
CA GLU A 154 -28.98 20.97 -8.24
C GLU A 154 -28.87 19.64 -7.44
N LEU A 155 -27.80 18.87 -7.69
CA LEU A 155 -27.55 17.60 -7.00
C LEU A 155 -26.96 17.84 -5.60
N PHE A 156 -26.15 18.89 -5.45
CA PHE A 156 -25.36 19.14 -4.25
C PHE A 156 -25.97 20.17 -3.29
N TRP A 157 -26.96 20.95 -3.74
CA TRP A 157 -27.51 22.06 -2.96
C TRP A 157 -27.99 21.66 -1.56
N ASN A 158 -28.53 20.44 -1.42
CA ASN A 158 -29.03 19.91 -0.15
C ASN A 158 -28.00 19.10 0.66
N SER A 159 -26.77 18.98 0.18
CA SER A 159 -25.73 18.21 0.87
C SER A 159 -25.13 19.04 2.00
N SER A 160 -25.53 18.73 3.24
CA SER A 160 -24.96 19.36 4.43
C SER A 160 -23.45 19.14 4.54
N LEU A 161 -22.96 17.98 4.08
CA LEU A 161 -21.54 17.61 4.10
C LEU A 161 -20.70 18.61 3.29
N ILE A 162 -21.12 18.91 2.07
CA ILE A 162 -20.41 19.83 1.17
C ILE A 162 -20.42 21.25 1.74
N TRP A 163 -21.58 21.73 2.21
CA TRP A 163 -21.68 23.08 2.75
C TRP A 163 -20.91 23.26 4.05
N ASP A 164 -20.91 22.26 4.94
CA ASP A 164 -20.11 22.27 6.17
C ASP A 164 -18.61 22.30 5.84
N SER A 165 -18.19 21.56 4.81
CA SER A 165 -16.83 21.53 4.28
C SER A 165 -16.40 22.90 3.71
N ILE A 166 -17.22 23.49 2.82
CA ILE A 166 -16.98 24.82 2.24
C ILE A 166 -16.94 25.88 3.34
N ARG A 167 -17.93 25.89 4.24
CA ARG A 167 -17.99 26.81 5.38
C ARG A 167 -16.75 26.69 6.25
N SER A 168 -16.32 25.46 6.55
CA SER A 168 -15.12 25.20 7.35
C SER A 168 -13.86 25.74 6.67
N ARG A 169 -13.73 25.62 5.34
CA ARG A 169 -12.62 26.19 4.57
C ARG A 169 -12.62 27.72 4.54
N LEU A 170 -13.81 28.34 4.47
CA LEU A 170 -13.92 29.81 4.48
C LEU A 170 -13.62 30.41 5.85
N LEU A 171 -14.04 29.73 6.92
CA LEU A 171 -13.85 30.20 8.30
C LEU A 171 -12.45 29.90 8.85
N ASN A 172 -11.83 28.80 8.43
CA ASN A 172 -10.48 28.43 8.84
C ASN A 172 -9.49 28.74 7.71
N ARG A 173 -8.45 29.54 7.99
CA ARG A 173 -7.30 29.57 7.07
C ARG A 173 -6.78 28.13 6.90
N PRO A 174 -6.47 27.67 5.67
CA PRO A 174 -5.98 26.31 5.44
C PRO A 174 -4.68 26.14 6.24
N ASN A 175 -4.81 25.48 7.39
CA ASN A 175 -3.72 25.36 8.34
C ASN A 175 -3.21 23.93 8.20
N TYR A 176 -2.10 23.78 7.48
CA TYR A 176 -1.41 22.51 7.20
C TYR A 176 -1.23 21.62 8.45
N TYR A 177 -1.25 22.22 9.65
CA TYR A 177 -1.06 21.53 10.94
C TYR A 177 -2.35 20.93 11.56
N LEU A 178 -3.54 21.22 11.03
CA LEU A 178 -4.81 20.78 11.63
C LEU A 178 -5.18 19.32 11.34
N TYR A 179 -4.43 18.61 10.50
CA TYR A 179 -4.58 17.17 10.30
C TYR A 179 -4.41 16.38 11.62
N SER A 180 -3.62 16.89 12.57
CA SER A 180 -3.23 16.12 13.77
C SER A 180 -4.15 16.23 14.99
N LYS A 181 -5.14 17.14 15.02
CA LYS A 181 -5.87 17.46 16.27
C LYS A 181 -7.38 17.66 16.19
N ALA A 182 -7.97 17.75 15.00
CA ALA A 182 -9.42 17.86 14.88
C ALA A 182 -10.10 16.48 14.96
N LYS A 183 -11.28 16.40 15.58
CA LYS A 183 -12.17 15.23 15.49
C LYS A 183 -12.60 15.07 14.02
N GLN A 184 -11.82 14.35 13.23
CA GLN A 184 -12.09 14.16 11.81
C GLN A 184 -13.07 13.00 11.62
N ARG A 185 -13.94 13.11 10.61
CA ARG A 185 -14.74 11.98 10.10
C ARG A 185 -13.88 10.95 9.37
N HIS A 186 -12.77 11.39 8.78
CA HIS A 186 -11.78 10.52 8.14
C HIS A 186 -10.56 10.45 9.04
N HIS A 187 -10.13 9.24 9.41
CA HIS A 187 -8.85 9.08 10.07
C HIS A 187 -7.77 9.18 9.00
N VAL A 188 -7.09 10.31 8.93
CA VAL A 188 -5.97 10.44 7.99
C VAL A 188 -4.86 9.52 8.48
N ILE A 189 -4.28 8.77 7.54
CA ILE A 189 -3.20 7.82 7.83
C ILE A 189 -2.16 8.49 8.69
N ASP A 190 -1.85 7.90 9.84
CA ASP A 190 -0.91 8.49 10.76
C ASP A 190 0.46 8.60 10.08
N HIS A 191 0.87 9.84 9.84
CA HIS A 191 2.18 10.17 9.31
C HIS A 191 3.16 10.26 10.47
N PHE A 192 4.28 9.55 10.35
CA PHE A 192 5.40 9.76 11.25
C PHE A 192 6.63 10.10 10.44
N SER A 193 6.93 11.40 10.38
CA SER A 193 8.23 11.90 9.96
C SER A 193 9.21 11.68 11.11
N THR A 194 10.31 10.98 10.84
CA THR A 194 11.27 10.59 11.86
C THR A 194 12.45 11.55 11.80
N LYS A 195 12.90 12.05 12.97
CA LYS A 195 14.03 13.02 13.02
C LYS A 195 15.31 12.50 12.35
N ASP A 196 15.52 11.17 12.37
CA ASP A 196 16.70 10.51 11.82
C ASP A 196 16.45 9.90 10.43
N GLY A 197 15.20 9.86 9.96
CA GLY A 197 14.78 9.22 8.72
C GLY A 197 14.81 7.69 8.72
N ASN A 198 15.56 7.02 9.62
CA ASN A 198 15.84 5.58 9.52
C ASN A 198 14.63 4.69 9.88
N VAL A 199 14.04 4.05 8.87
CA VAL A 199 12.85 3.20 8.99
C VAL A 199 13.03 2.03 9.95
N PHE A 200 14.17 1.33 9.89
CA PHE A 200 14.40 0.16 10.74
C PHE A 200 14.40 0.53 12.23
N LYS A 201 15.15 1.58 12.59
CA LYS A 201 15.24 2.03 13.99
C LYS A 201 13.89 2.45 14.54
N GLU A 202 13.06 3.08 13.71
CA GLU A 202 11.78 3.64 14.13
C GLU A 202 10.72 2.56 14.30
N LEU A 203 10.67 1.59 13.38
CA LEU A 203 9.85 0.40 13.56
C LEU A 203 10.29 -0.41 14.79
N THR A 204 11.59 -0.55 15.05
CA THR A 204 12.10 -1.19 16.28
C THR A 204 11.62 -0.46 17.54
N LYS A 205 11.71 0.87 17.60
CA LYS A 205 11.25 1.66 18.75
C LYS A 205 9.74 1.52 19.00
N LYS A 206 8.95 1.35 17.95
CA LYS A 206 7.49 1.20 18.03
C LYS A 206 7.04 -0.22 18.34
N SER A 207 7.86 -1.22 18.01
CA SER A 207 7.59 -2.60 18.36
C SER A 207 7.52 -2.74 19.88
N LYS A 208 6.44 -3.36 20.40
CA LYS A 208 6.23 -3.55 21.85
C LYS A 208 7.40 -4.27 22.53
N ASP A 209 8.08 -5.14 21.77
CA ASP A 209 9.17 -5.98 22.26
C ASP A 209 10.56 -5.40 21.91
N GLY A 210 10.63 -4.27 21.21
CA GLY A 210 11.89 -3.73 20.69
C GLY A 210 12.58 -4.64 19.67
N LYS A 211 11.83 -5.55 19.03
CA LYS A 211 12.36 -6.51 18.05
C LYS A 211 12.72 -5.85 16.73
N ASN A 212 13.59 -6.51 15.97
CA ASN A 212 13.89 -6.09 14.61
C ASN A 212 12.61 -6.20 13.74
N PRO A 213 12.29 -5.21 12.89
CA PRO A 213 11.07 -5.21 12.07
C PRO A 213 10.96 -6.41 11.12
N LEU A 214 12.09 -7.03 10.78
CA LEU A 214 12.14 -8.25 9.98
C LEU A 214 11.78 -9.50 10.80
N GLU A 215 12.05 -9.49 12.11
CA GLU A 215 11.68 -10.59 13.02
C GLU A 215 10.23 -10.48 13.48
N SER A 216 9.68 -9.26 13.58
CA SER A 216 8.26 -9.03 13.88
C SER A 216 7.37 -9.08 12.65
N GLU A 217 7.91 -9.42 11.48
CA GLU A 217 7.22 -9.46 10.18
C GLU A 217 6.54 -8.15 9.78
N GLU A 218 6.91 -7.04 10.42
CA GLU A 218 6.42 -5.69 10.09
C GLU A 218 6.97 -5.18 8.76
N MET A 219 8.08 -5.77 8.30
CA MET A 219 8.62 -5.63 6.95
C MET A 219 9.30 -6.93 6.54
N SER A 220 9.50 -7.14 5.24
CA SER A 220 10.28 -8.26 4.72
C SER A 220 11.25 -7.82 3.64
N ILE A 221 12.42 -8.46 3.56
CA ILE A 221 13.37 -8.23 2.49
C ILE A 221 13.58 -9.53 1.73
N SER A 222 13.46 -9.45 0.42
CA SER A 222 13.76 -10.54 -0.50
C SER A 222 14.77 -10.07 -1.55
N SER A 223 15.33 -11.00 -2.28
CA SER A 223 16.18 -10.73 -3.42
C SER A 223 15.87 -11.69 -4.56
N SER A 224 16.51 -11.43 -5.69
CA SER A 224 16.62 -12.37 -6.82
C SER A 224 17.13 -13.78 -6.44
N TYR A 225 17.70 -13.95 -5.23
CA TYR A 225 18.16 -15.25 -4.72
C TYR A 225 17.20 -15.90 -3.70
N GLY A 226 16.19 -15.18 -3.21
CA GLY A 226 15.20 -15.68 -2.25
C GLY A 226 14.96 -14.74 -1.08
N LEU A 227 14.34 -15.24 -0.01
CA LEU A 227 14.03 -14.45 1.18
C LEU A 227 15.28 -14.24 2.04
N ILE A 228 15.49 -13.02 2.54
CA ILE A 228 16.64 -12.67 3.37
C ILE A 228 16.21 -12.68 4.84
N SER A 229 16.84 -13.54 5.65
CA SER A 229 16.59 -13.57 7.09
C SER A 229 17.06 -12.30 7.79
N ALA A 230 16.28 -11.82 8.77
CA ALA A 230 16.61 -10.71 9.66
C ALA A 230 18.03 -10.80 10.25
N LYS A 231 18.45 -12.01 10.61
CA LYS A 231 19.74 -12.32 11.24
C LYS A 231 20.94 -11.89 10.38
N HIS A 232 20.76 -11.76 9.08
CA HIS A 232 21.82 -11.41 8.13
C HIS A 232 21.94 -9.91 7.83
N LEU A 233 21.03 -9.08 8.37
CA LEU A 233 21.01 -7.63 8.15
C LEU A 233 21.30 -6.84 9.44
N ILE A 234 21.62 -7.54 10.53
CA ILE A 234 22.00 -6.92 11.80
C ILE A 234 23.47 -6.47 11.72
N PRO A 235 23.79 -5.20 12.04
CA PRO A 235 25.16 -4.73 12.09
C PRO A 235 26.01 -5.59 13.03
N GLY A 236 26.95 -6.35 12.49
CA GLY A 236 27.95 -7.09 13.27
C GLY A 236 27.85 -8.62 13.22
N ASN A 237 26.83 -9.21 12.59
CA ASN A 237 26.75 -10.67 12.45
C ASN A 237 26.43 -11.11 11.02
N SER A 238 27.32 -11.98 10.52
CA SER A 238 27.19 -12.87 9.36
C SER A 238 27.01 -12.26 7.97
N VAL A 239 27.95 -12.67 7.11
CA VAL A 239 27.97 -12.52 5.65
C VAL A 239 26.76 -13.21 5.05
N SER A 240 25.93 -12.50 4.29
CA SER A 240 24.98 -13.17 3.40
C SER A 240 25.21 -12.71 1.97
N THR A 241 25.34 -13.69 1.08
CA THR A 241 25.22 -13.46 -0.36
C THR A 241 23.76 -13.10 -0.61
N ILE A 242 23.51 -11.84 -0.95
CA ILE A 242 22.14 -11.33 -1.10
C ILE A 242 21.72 -11.31 -2.56
N ILE A 243 22.64 -11.07 -3.49
CA ILE A 243 22.32 -10.93 -4.91
C ILE A 243 23.10 -11.98 -5.68
N LYS A 244 22.44 -12.73 -6.58
CA LYS A 244 23.10 -13.58 -7.58
C LYS A 244 22.57 -13.24 -8.97
N LYS A 245 23.48 -12.91 -9.88
CA LYS A 245 23.28 -12.80 -11.33
C LYS A 245 23.00 -14.21 -11.88
N GLY A 246 21.80 -14.71 -11.59
CA GLY A 246 21.28 -15.97 -12.14
C GLY A 246 20.74 -15.75 -13.54
N SER A 247 19.60 -16.38 -13.84
CA SER A 247 18.84 -16.21 -15.09
C SER A 247 18.15 -14.85 -15.24
N TYR A 248 18.18 -13.99 -14.22
CA TYR A 248 17.58 -12.66 -14.28
C TYR A 248 18.56 -11.66 -14.92
N GLN A 249 18.04 -10.86 -15.85
CA GLN A 249 18.81 -9.82 -16.53
C GLN A 249 19.39 -8.79 -15.54
N TYR A 250 18.65 -8.49 -14.46
CA TYR A 250 19.04 -7.54 -13.42
C TYR A 250 18.70 -8.11 -12.03
N PRO A 251 19.69 -8.60 -11.28
CA PRO A 251 19.41 -9.10 -9.95
C PRO A 251 19.09 -7.93 -9.00
N TRP A 252 18.21 -8.19 -8.03
CA TRP A 252 17.56 -7.15 -7.24
C TRP A 252 17.45 -7.50 -5.75
N ILE A 253 17.24 -6.47 -4.93
CA ILE A 253 16.83 -6.52 -3.53
C ILE A 253 15.50 -5.77 -3.41
N LEU A 254 14.52 -6.38 -2.78
CA LEU A 254 13.18 -5.84 -2.60
C LEU A 254 12.86 -5.73 -1.11
N VAL A 255 12.39 -4.57 -0.70
CA VAL A 255 11.86 -4.31 0.62
C VAL A 255 10.35 -4.15 0.50
N ASP A 256 9.60 -4.98 1.23
CA ASP A 256 8.15 -4.90 1.39
C ASP A 256 7.84 -4.38 2.79
N LEU A 257 7.22 -3.20 2.86
CA LEU A 257 6.82 -2.53 4.10
C LEU A 257 5.48 -3.02 4.66
N LYS A 258 4.88 -4.07 4.07
CA LYS A 258 3.63 -4.70 4.48
C LYS A 258 2.46 -3.71 4.49
N ASN A 259 1.92 -3.41 5.66
CA ASN A 259 0.76 -2.52 5.83
C ASN A 259 1.20 -1.05 5.94
N ARG A 260 2.27 -0.68 5.24
CA ARG A 260 2.85 0.66 5.29
C ARG A 260 3.36 1.08 3.93
N LYS A 261 3.43 2.39 3.73
CA LYS A 261 4.13 3.02 2.61
C LYS A 261 5.22 3.95 3.12
N ILE A 262 6.18 4.23 2.27
CA ILE A 262 7.26 5.17 2.53
C ILE A 262 7.28 6.26 1.46
N LYS A 263 7.44 7.50 1.92
CA LYS A 263 8.00 8.58 1.12
C LYS A 263 9.52 8.46 1.20
N LEU A 264 10.13 7.85 0.19
CA LEU A 264 11.56 7.50 0.22
C LEU A 264 12.44 8.75 0.16
N ASN A 265 13.31 8.92 1.15
CA ASN A 265 14.34 9.96 1.16
C ASN A 265 15.71 9.42 0.74
N ASP A 266 16.05 8.19 1.15
CA ASP A 266 17.31 7.56 0.79
C ASP A 266 17.24 6.03 0.92
N PHE A 267 18.08 5.33 0.16
CA PHE A 267 18.20 3.87 0.18
C PHE A 267 19.68 3.48 0.13
N HIS A 268 20.24 2.98 1.22
CA HIS A 268 21.65 2.61 1.29
C HIS A 268 21.84 1.10 1.35
N VAL A 269 22.81 0.61 0.59
CA VAL A 269 23.30 -0.77 0.67
C VAL A 269 24.79 -0.74 0.89
N VAL A 270 25.25 -1.30 2.00
CA VAL A 270 26.68 -1.47 2.27
C VAL A 270 27.04 -2.87 1.82
N THR A 271 27.97 -2.99 0.88
CA THR A 271 28.46 -4.28 0.42
C THR A 271 29.51 -4.81 1.38
N GLN A 272 29.66 -6.13 1.38
CA GLN A 272 30.79 -6.78 2.03
C GLN A 272 31.81 -7.15 0.96
N TYR A 273 33.10 -6.93 1.26
CA TYR A 273 34.20 -6.95 0.28
C TYR A 273 34.13 -5.77 -0.69
N ASN A 274 35.22 -5.54 -1.41
CA ASN A 274 35.29 -4.47 -2.40
C ASN A 274 34.57 -4.86 -3.70
N HIS A 275 33.32 -5.30 -3.58
CA HIS A 275 32.41 -5.43 -4.70
C HIS A 275 31.82 -4.05 -4.97
N TYR A 276 31.79 -3.66 -6.24
CA TYR A 276 31.23 -2.38 -6.65
C TYR A 276 30.15 -2.52 -7.73
N ILE A 277 29.14 -1.67 -7.61
CA ILE A 277 27.97 -1.61 -8.48
C ILE A 277 28.14 -0.46 -9.46
N THR A 278 28.35 -0.74 -10.74
CA THR A 278 28.50 0.32 -11.76
C THR A 278 27.19 0.86 -12.30
N HIS A 279 26.09 0.18 -11.99
CA HIS A 279 24.78 0.60 -12.45
C HIS A 279 23.71 0.12 -11.48
N GLU A 280 23.14 1.07 -10.76
CA GLU A 280 22.04 0.88 -9.82
C GLU A 280 20.76 1.55 -10.33
N ILE A 281 19.64 0.93 -10.02
CA ILE A 281 18.30 1.43 -10.30
C ILE A 281 17.48 1.25 -9.02
N VAL A 282 16.94 2.34 -8.48
CA VAL A 282 16.00 2.33 -7.36
C VAL A 282 14.60 2.57 -7.93
N GLU A 283 13.67 1.72 -7.56
CA GLU A 283 12.29 1.72 -8.05
C GLU A 283 11.30 1.60 -6.89
N GLY A 284 10.13 2.20 -7.05
CA GLY A 284 9.02 2.14 -6.11
C GLY A 284 7.81 1.46 -6.72
N SER A 285 7.04 0.71 -5.94
CA SER A 285 5.79 0.09 -6.37
C SER A 285 4.79 -0.01 -5.22
N ASN A 286 3.50 -0.03 -5.55
CA ASN A 286 2.41 -0.29 -4.60
C ASN A 286 1.73 -1.66 -4.80
N ASP A 287 1.92 -2.28 -5.97
CA ASP A 287 1.30 -3.53 -6.38
C ASP A 287 2.32 -4.65 -6.65
N CYS A 288 3.62 -4.35 -6.57
CA CYS A 288 4.74 -5.21 -6.95
C CYS A 288 4.77 -5.60 -8.45
N GLN A 289 3.92 -5.01 -9.29
CA GLN A 289 3.80 -5.27 -10.72
C GLN A 289 4.25 -4.06 -11.54
N SER A 290 3.74 -2.87 -11.17
CA SER A 290 4.03 -1.58 -11.80
C SER A 290 5.11 -0.87 -11.01
N TRP A 291 6.23 -0.55 -11.67
CA TRP A 291 7.41 0.04 -11.02
C TRP A 291 7.66 1.45 -11.54
N THR A 292 7.72 2.42 -10.63
CA THR A 292 8.15 3.79 -10.92
C THR A 292 9.66 3.90 -10.73
N LEU A 293 10.36 4.42 -11.73
CA LEU A 293 11.78 4.70 -11.63
C LEU A 293 12.00 5.88 -10.67
N LEU A 294 12.63 5.62 -9.53
CA LEU A 294 12.93 6.64 -8.53
C LEU A 294 14.32 7.24 -8.75
N LYS A 295 15.30 6.40 -9.10
CA LYS A 295 16.68 6.82 -9.37
C LYS A 295 17.38 5.82 -10.27
N GLU A 296 18.15 6.32 -11.23
CA GLU A 296 19.12 5.52 -11.98
C GLU A 296 20.48 6.20 -11.86
N ARG A 297 21.51 5.43 -11.48
CA ARG A 297 22.88 5.95 -11.43
C ARG A 297 23.82 4.99 -12.13
N LYS A 298 24.60 5.55 -13.06
CA LYS A 298 25.74 4.89 -13.69
C LYS A 298 27.00 5.46 -13.05
N ILE A 299 27.83 4.58 -12.49
CA ILE A 299 29.05 4.96 -11.78
C ILE A 299 30.25 4.52 -12.62
N GLU A 300 31.10 5.47 -12.99
CA GLU A 300 32.33 5.20 -13.70
C GLU A 300 33.36 4.51 -12.78
N ARG A 301 34.15 3.59 -13.35
CA ARG A 301 35.21 2.87 -12.61
C ARG A 301 36.24 3.78 -11.93
N SER A 302 36.45 4.99 -12.45
CA SER A 302 37.40 5.97 -11.93
C SER A 302 36.92 6.66 -10.64
N GLN A 303 35.64 6.57 -10.29
CA GLN A 303 35.03 7.30 -9.17
C GLN A 303 34.88 6.47 -7.89
N TYR A 304 35.47 5.27 -7.83
CA TYR A 304 35.30 4.36 -6.68
C TYR A 304 36.30 4.62 -5.57
N TYR A 305 35.78 4.94 -4.38
CA TYR A 305 36.51 4.94 -3.12
C TYR A 305 35.86 3.97 -2.12
N GLY A 306 36.07 2.67 -2.33
CA GLY A 306 35.82 1.61 -1.34
C GLY A 306 34.37 1.15 -1.10
N THR A 307 34.25 0.11 -0.27
CA THR A 307 33.11 -0.74 0.19
C THR A 307 31.74 -0.10 0.52
N LYS A 308 31.53 1.20 0.33
CA LYS A 308 30.29 1.87 0.73
C LYS A 308 29.60 2.46 -0.48
N ILE A 309 28.46 1.87 -0.85
CA ILE A 309 27.58 2.45 -1.85
C ILE A 309 26.76 3.52 -1.14
N TYR A 310 27.15 4.77 -1.37
CA TYR A 310 26.37 5.93 -0.96
C TYR A 310 25.38 6.22 -2.08
N ILE A 311 24.10 5.95 -1.84
CA ILE A 311 23.05 6.63 -2.56
C ILE A 311 22.91 7.99 -1.87
N ASP A 312 23.03 9.07 -2.64
CA ASP A 312 23.15 10.43 -2.10
C ASP A 312 21.81 10.96 -1.55
N LYS A 313 21.88 11.67 -0.42
CA LYS A 313 20.78 12.22 0.43
C LYS A 313 19.89 13.26 -0.24
N ARG A 314 20.11 13.57 -1.52
CA ARG A 314 19.52 14.72 -2.23
C ARG A 314 18.90 14.37 -3.58
N SER A 315 18.73 13.09 -3.91
CA SER A 315 17.90 12.77 -5.08
C SER A 315 16.48 13.24 -4.78
N ASN A 316 16.02 14.26 -5.51
CA ASN A 316 14.63 14.65 -5.61
C ASN A 316 13.86 13.48 -6.25
N PHE A 317 13.61 12.43 -5.46
CA PHE A 317 12.56 11.46 -5.77
C PHE A 317 11.28 12.26 -6.00
N GLU A 318 10.41 11.85 -6.92
CA GLU A 318 9.14 12.55 -7.18
C GLU A 318 8.51 12.93 -5.85
N GLU A 319 8.45 14.24 -5.58
CA GLU A 319 8.53 14.80 -4.21
C GLU A 319 7.36 14.38 -3.31
N ASN A 320 6.39 13.60 -3.78
CA ASN A 320 5.19 13.20 -3.05
C ASN A 320 4.71 11.75 -3.26
N ALA A 321 5.43 10.90 -4.00
CA ALA A 321 4.93 9.54 -4.24
C ALA A 321 5.22 8.61 -3.04
N LEU A 322 4.21 7.82 -2.65
CA LEU A 322 4.28 6.85 -1.55
C LEU A 322 4.34 5.43 -2.11
N TYR A 323 5.26 4.62 -1.60
CA TYR A 323 5.47 3.25 -2.06
C TYR A 323 5.49 2.24 -0.92
N ARG A 324 4.80 1.12 -1.10
CA ARG A 324 4.91 -0.05 -0.20
C ARG A 324 6.19 -0.85 -0.46
N TYR A 325 6.53 -0.99 -1.73
CA TYR A 325 7.65 -1.79 -2.20
C TYR A 325 8.76 -0.88 -2.70
N ILE A 326 9.97 -1.08 -2.20
CA ILE A 326 11.17 -0.41 -2.72
C ILE A 326 12.14 -1.46 -3.21
N ARG A 327 12.58 -1.34 -4.47
CA ARG A 327 13.50 -2.27 -5.12
C ARG A 327 14.79 -1.58 -5.52
N LEU A 328 15.92 -2.20 -5.21
CA LEU A 328 17.21 -1.89 -5.78
C LEU A 328 17.56 -2.98 -6.80
N SER A 329 17.61 -2.61 -8.08
CA SER A 329 18.05 -3.46 -9.19
C SER A 329 19.47 -3.08 -9.59
N VAL A 330 20.30 -4.08 -9.88
CA VAL A 330 21.72 -3.89 -10.18
C VAL A 330 22.03 -4.50 -11.53
N LYS A 331 22.64 -3.75 -12.47
CA LYS A 331 22.96 -4.34 -13.80
C LYS A 331 24.31 -5.02 -13.85
N ARG A 332 25.30 -4.46 -13.18
CA ARG A 332 26.70 -4.91 -13.26
C ARG A 332 27.38 -4.76 -11.92
N ILE A 333 28.11 -5.80 -11.55
CA ILE A 333 28.79 -5.94 -10.28
C ILE A 333 30.20 -6.38 -10.60
N TYR A 334 31.18 -5.75 -9.98
CA TYR A 334 32.58 -6.09 -10.20
C TYR A 334 33.30 -6.29 -8.87
N ASP A 335 34.35 -7.08 -8.88
CA ASP A 335 35.32 -7.15 -7.78
C ASP A 335 36.47 -6.15 -7.96
N ASP A 336 37.34 -6.04 -6.95
CA ASP A 336 38.57 -5.23 -6.96
C ASP A 336 39.44 -5.39 -8.21
N TYR A 337 39.40 -6.57 -8.82
CA TYR A 337 40.21 -6.90 -9.98
C TYR A 337 39.57 -6.45 -11.29
N GLY A 338 38.34 -5.92 -11.25
CA GLY A 338 37.59 -5.53 -12.44
C GLY A 338 36.88 -6.69 -13.12
N SER A 339 36.78 -7.85 -12.47
CA SER A 339 36.06 -9.02 -12.97
C SER A 339 34.57 -8.82 -12.74
N ASP A 340 33.75 -9.06 -13.76
CA ASP A 340 32.28 -9.07 -13.60
C ASP A 340 31.92 -10.28 -12.74
N ILE A 341 31.35 -10.03 -11.57
CA ILE A 341 31.05 -11.09 -10.60
C ILE A 341 29.56 -11.40 -10.58
N GLU A 342 29.26 -12.67 -10.35
CA GLU A 342 27.89 -13.15 -10.32
C GLU A 342 27.17 -12.87 -9.01
N PHE A 343 27.84 -12.36 -7.97
CA PHE A 343 27.16 -12.20 -6.68
C PHE A 343 27.55 -10.93 -5.93
N LEU A 344 26.56 -10.35 -5.23
CA LEU A 344 26.77 -9.28 -4.26
C LEU A 344 26.55 -9.79 -2.85
N THR A 345 27.56 -9.57 -2.04
CA THR A 345 27.48 -9.76 -0.61
C THR A 345 27.11 -8.44 0.02
N VAL A 346 26.07 -8.43 0.86
CA VAL A 346 25.57 -7.19 1.47
C VAL A 346 25.73 -7.31 2.98
N ARG A 347 26.35 -6.28 3.55
CA ARG A 347 26.60 -6.15 4.99
C ARG A 347 25.42 -5.51 5.71
N SER A 348 24.81 -4.49 5.12
CA SER A 348 23.66 -3.81 5.71
C SER A 348 22.83 -3.09 4.67
N ILE A 349 21.53 -3.00 4.92
CA ILE A 349 20.60 -2.18 4.17
C ILE A 349 20.07 -1.11 5.12
N THR A 350 19.91 0.12 4.64
CA THR A 350 19.29 1.20 5.39
C THR A 350 18.34 1.94 4.47
N ILE A 351 17.11 2.14 4.92
CA ILE A 351 16.12 2.91 4.20
C ILE A 351 15.78 4.11 5.07
N THR A 352 15.73 5.28 4.45
CA THR A 352 15.29 6.49 5.13
C THR A 352 14.11 7.13 4.41
N GLY A 353 13.18 7.69 5.18
CA GLY A 353 11.97 8.29 4.64
C GLY A 353 10.92 8.56 5.71
N GLU A 354 9.79 9.08 5.27
CA GLU A 354 8.60 9.23 6.10
C GLU A 354 7.71 8.00 5.94
N LEU A 355 7.28 7.40 7.06
CA LEU A 355 6.45 6.20 7.05
C LEU A 355 4.97 6.54 7.26
N PHE A 356 4.14 5.83 6.51
CA PHE A 356 2.68 5.97 6.47
C PHE A 356 2.10 4.61 6.85
N THR A 357 1.32 4.54 7.94
CA THR A 357 0.73 3.28 8.45
C THR A 357 -0.78 3.29 8.27
N TYR A 358 -1.32 2.26 7.63
CA TYR A 358 -2.75 2.10 7.34
C TYR A 358 -3.46 1.49 8.54
#